data_AF-E8KDZ2-F1
#
_entry.id   AF-E8KDZ2-F1
#
_cell.length_a   1.000
_cell.length_b   1.000
_cell.length_c   1.000
_cell.angle_alpha   90.00
_cell.angle_beta   90.00
_cell.angle_gamma   90.00
#
_symmetry.space_group_name_H-M   'P 1'
#
loop_
_entity.id
_entity.type
_entity.pdbx_description
1 polymer ?
#
loop_
_entity_poly.entity_id
_entity_poly.type
_entity_poly.pdbx_seq_one_letter_code
_entity_poly.pdbx_strand_id
1 'polypeptide(L)'
;MSEKKQLTSADIRATYWRSTFLLGSFNFERMQSMGFCVSMIPTIKRLYSRKEDQAAALKRHLEFFNAQPWVGSAIMGVTAAIDDAAISGVKVGLMGSLAGVGDPIFWETLRPVLAAGLAISGSILDPLLFFIGINLCRALTRWYGFKYSYQKGTEIVSDMGGGRLQKVTQGASILGLFVMGSLVSKWTSINIPFELSRYKT
;
A
#
# COMPACT_ATOMS: atom_id res chain seq x y z
N MET A 1 -18.64 -22.54 -12.52
CA MET A 1 -18.21 -21.32 -11.83
C MET A 1 -17.95 -21.72 -10.39
N SER A 2 -16.67 -21.90 -10.01
CA SER A 2 -16.33 -22.46 -8.68
C SER A 2 -16.83 -21.50 -7.60
N GLU A 3 -17.59 -22.00 -6.62
CA GLU A 3 -18.03 -21.25 -5.44
C GLU A 3 -16.82 -20.54 -4.80
N LYS A 4 -16.81 -19.20 -4.87
CA LYS A 4 -15.73 -18.41 -4.24
C LYS A 4 -15.84 -18.56 -2.73
N LYS A 5 -14.95 -19.38 -2.15
CA LYS A 5 -14.79 -19.49 -0.70
C LYS A 5 -14.46 -18.11 -0.13
N GLN A 6 -15.37 -17.57 0.69
CA GLN A 6 -15.11 -16.31 1.39
C GLN A 6 -14.03 -16.49 2.45
N LEU A 7 -13.26 -15.43 2.70
CA LEU A 7 -12.23 -15.46 3.74
C LEU A 7 -12.88 -15.36 5.11
N THR A 8 -12.41 -16.19 6.03
CA THR A 8 -12.84 -16.07 7.42
C THR A 8 -12.13 -14.91 8.10
N SER A 9 -12.69 -14.40 9.20
CA SER A 9 -12.02 -13.38 10.01
C SER A 9 -10.67 -13.85 10.56
N ALA A 10 -10.48 -15.15 10.73
CA ALA A 10 -9.20 -15.74 11.15
C ALA A 10 -8.15 -15.63 10.04
N ASP A 11 -8.52 -15.91 8.78
CA ASP A 11 -7.62 -15.80 7.63
C ASP A 11 -7.20 -14.34 7.43
N ILE A 12 -8.15 -13.40 7.51
CA ILE A 12 -7.88 -11.96 7.42
C ILE A 12 -6.88 -11.49 8.49
N ARG A 13 -7.08 -11.90 9.75
CA ARG A 13 -6.13 -11.61 10.84
C ARG A 13 -4.76 -12.22 10.57
N ALA A 14 -4.71 -13.46 10.10
CA ALA A 14 -3.46 -14.14 9.82
C ALA A 14 -2.68 -13.49 8.67
N THR A 15 -3.37 -13.05 7.61
CA THR A 15 -2.81 -12.27 6.50
C THR A 15 -2.29 -10.93 6.98
N TYR A 16 -3.07 -10.22 7.80
CA TYR A 16 -2.66 -8.95 8.41
C TYR A 16 -1.38 -9.07 9.24
N TRP A 17 -1.31 -10.04 10.16
CA TRP A 17 -0.14 -10.21 11.01
C TRP A 17 1.12 -10.54 10.23
N ARG A 18 1.00 -11.40 9.21
CA ARG A 18 2.12 -11.71 8.30
C ARG A 18 2.54 -10.48 7.48
N SER A 19 1.58 -9.64 7.08
CA SER A 19 1.87 -8.41 6.33
C SER A 19 2.77 -7.43 7.06
N THR A 20 2.80 -7.44 8.41
CA THR A 20 3.69 -6.56 9.19
C THR A 20 5.16 -6.74 8.83
N PHE A 21 5.55 -7.92 8.35
CA PHE A 21 6.90 -8.26 7.92
C PHE A 21 7.11 -8.10 6.41
N LEU A 22 6.28 -7.30 5.71
CA LEU A 22 6.36 -7.10 4.25
C LEU A 22 7.75 -6.70 3.77
N LEU A 23 8.43 -5.82 4.50
CA LEU A 23 9.79 -5.36 4.18
C LEU A 23 10.90 -6.35 4.62
N GLY A 24 10.56 -7.46 5.28
CA GLY A 24 11.54 -8.36 5.89
C GLY A 24 12.43 -9.11 4.89
N SER A 25 12.01 -9.21 3.62
CA SER A 25 12.76 -9.86 2.53
C SER A 25 12.91 -8.93 1.32
N PHE A 26 13.13 -7.64 1.58
CA PHE A 26 13.35 -6.67 0.52
C PHE A 26 14.62 -7.00 -0.28
N ASN A 27 14.50 -7.06 -1.60
CA ASN A 27 15.61 -7.35 -2.51
C ASN A 27 15.54 -6.48 -3.76
N PHE A 28 16.65 -6.21 -4.43
CA PHE A 28 16.67 -5.32 -5.59
C PHE A 28 16.05 -5.92 -6.86
N GLU A 29 15.95 -7.25 -6.96
CA GLU A 29 15.37 -7.90 -8.13
C GLU A 29 13.85 -7.70 -8.17
N ARG A 30 13.16 -7.83 -7.02
CA ARG A 30 11.68 -7.87 -6.94
C ARG A 30 11.09 -7.08 -5.78
N MET A 31 11.89 -6.28 -5.10
CA MET A 31 11.52 -5.38 -3.99
C MET A 31 10.80 -6.15 -2.86
N GLN A 32 9.52 -5.90 -2.66
CA GLN A 32 8.72 -6.44 -1.55
C GLN A 32 7.91 -7.70 -1.93
N SER A 33 8.11 -8.27 -3.12
CA SER A 33 7.29 -9.38 -3.64
C SER A 33 7.27 -10.61 -2.72
N MET A 34 8.41 -10.97 -2.12
CA MET A 34 8.52 -12.08 -1.18
C MET A 34 7.66 -11.86 0.07
N GLY A 35 7.69 -10.65 0.64
CA GLY A 35 6.84 -10.31 1.77
C GLY A 35 5.36 -10.33 1.40
N PHE A 36 5.00 -9.90 0.19
CA PHE A 36 3.63 -10.00 -0.32
C PHE A 36 3.17 -11.46 -0.43
N CYS A 37 4.02 -12.31 -1.01
CA CYS A 37 3.77 -13.73 -1.17
C CYS A 37 3.54 -14.42 0.17
N VAL A 38 4.44 -14.22 1.15
CA VAL A 38 4.31 -14.77 2.51
C VAL A 38 3.05 -14.31 3.21
N SER A 39 2.68 -13.03 3.04
CA SER A 39 1.46 -12.47 3.63
C SER A 39 0.20 -13.15 3.11
N MET A 40 0.18 -13.49 1.82
CA MET A 40 -0.97 -14.08 1.14
C MET A 40 -1.11 -15.60 1.33
N ILE A 41 -0.12 -16.30 1.90
CA ILE A 41 -0.18 -17.76 2.12
C ILE A 41 -1.50 -18.23 2.78
N PRO A 42 -1.96 -17.68 3.93
CA PRO A 42 -3.24 -18.08 4.54
C PRO A 42 -4.44 -17.86 3.62
N THR A 43 -4.49 -16.74 2.90
CA THR A 43 -5.53 -16.45 1.89
C THR A 43 -5.51 -17.50 0.77
N ILE A 44 -4.34 -17.79 0.20
CA ILE A 44 -4.17 -18.76 -0.90
C ILE A 44 -4.56 -20.17 -0.46
N LYS A 45 -4.16 -20.60 0.75
CA LYS A 45 -4.54 -21.91 1.31
C LYS A 45 -6.05 -22.09 1.46
N ARG A 46 -6.80 -21.01 1.67
CA ARG A 46 -8.27 -21.04 1.75
C ARG A 46 -8.92 -21.07 0.36
N LEU A 47 -8.42 -20.24 -0.56
CA LEU A 47 -9.00 -20.06 -1.90
C LEU A 47 -8.75 -21.27 -2.80
N TYR A 48 -7.59 -21.93 -2.66
CA TYR A 48 -7.20 -23.05 -3.53
C TYR A 48 -7.04 -24.35 -2.73
N SER A 49 -7.70 -25.41 -3.20
CA SER A 49 -7.68 -26.71 -2.53
C SER A 49 -6.52 -27.60 -3.00
N ARG A 50 -6.09 -27.48 -4.27
CA ARG A 50 -5.00 -28.28 -4.83
C ARG A 50 -3.64 -27.60 -4.62
N LYS A 51 -2.59 -28.39 -4.37
CA LYS A 51 -1.23 -27.87 -4.21
C LYS A 51 -0.68 -27.21 -5.48
N GLU A 52 -1.07 -27.71 -6.64
CA GLU A 52 -0.67 -27.16 -7.95
C GLU A 52 -1.21 -25.73 -8.12
N ASP A 53 -2.48 -25.52 -7.81
CA ASP A 53 -3.13 -24.21 -7.89
C ASP A 53 -2.56 -23.23 -6.85
N GLN A 54 -2.27 -23.72 -5.64
CA GLN A 54 -1.58 -22.91 -4.62
C GLN A 54 -0.19 -22.47 -5.08
N ALA A 55 0.57 -23.37 -5.71
CA ALA A 55 1.90 -23.04 -6.25
C ALA A 55 1.82 -22.03 -7.40
N ALA A 56 0.82 -22.17 -8.28
CA ALA A 56 0.57 -21.21 -9.36
C ALA A 56 0.20 -19.82 -8.81
N ALA A 57 -0.69 -19.76 -7.82
CA ALA A 57 -1.05 -18.51 -7.15
C ALA A 57 0.16 -17.85 -6.48
N LEU A 58 0.97 -18.61 -5.73
CA LEU A 58 2.19 -18.10 -5.11
C LEU A 58 3.18 -17.53 -6.14
N LYS A 59 3.35 -18.20 -7.29
CA LYS A 59 4.20 -17.70 -8.39
C LYS A 59 3.72 -16.34 -8.91
N ARG A 60 2.40 -16.14 -9.08
CA ARG A 60 1.83 -14.82 -9.45
C ARG A 60 2.09 -13.75 -8.38
N HIS A 61 2.11 -14.14 -7.11
CA HIS A 61 2.43 -13.21 -6.02
C HIS A 61 3.93 -12.89 -5.87
N LEU A 62 4.80 -13.58 -6.59
CA LEU A 62 6.24 -13.29 -6.70
C LEU A 62 6.60 -12.28 -7.80
N GLU A 63 5.61 -11.81 -8.58
CA GLU A 63 5.77 -10.67 -9.47
C GLU A 63 6.25 -9.43 -8.71
N PHE A 64 6.92 -8.52 -9.42
CA PHE A 64 7.43 -7.27 -8.84
C PHE A 64 6.34 -6.56 -8.03
N PHE A 65 6.66 -6.27 -6.77
CA PHE A 65 5.77 -5.50 -5.91
C PHE A 65 6.56 -4.46 -5.13
N ASN A 66 6.22 -3.19 -5.33
CA ASN A 66 6.78 -2.10 -4.55
C ASN A 66 5.70 -1.06 -4.27
N ALA A 67 5.38 -0.88 -2.99
CA ALA A 67 4.49 0.17 -2.53
C ALA A 67 4.89 0.59 -1.11
N GLN A 68 4.30 1.69 -0.63
CA GLN A 68 4.44 2.05 0.76
C GLN A 68 3.84 0.93 1.64
N PRO A 69 4.56 0.40 2.66
CA PRO A 69 4.16 -0.84 3.35
C PRO A 69 2.83 -0.81 4.10
N TRP A 70 2.37 0.37 4.54
CA TRP A 70 1.15 0.54 5.32
C TRP A 70 -0.08 0.56 4.40
N VAL A 71 -0.03 1.34 3.32
CA VAL A 71 -1.07 1.38 2.27
C VAL A 71 -1.03 0.15 1.36
N GLY A 72 0.12 -0.53 1.26
CA GLY A 72 0.25 -1.80 0.53
C GLY A 72 -0.64 -2.92 1.07
N SER A 73 -1.06 -2.82 2.34
CA SER A 73 -2.08 -3.70 2.93
C SER A 73 -3.44 -3.59 2.22
N ALA A 74 -3.78 -2.40 1.70
CA ALA A 74 -4.99 -2.20 0.91
C ALA A 74 -4.91 -2.97 -0.41
N ILE A 75 -3.75 -2.98 -1.07
CA ILE A 75 -3.53 -3.77 -2.30
C ILE A 75 -3.70 -5.26 -2.02
N MET A 76 -3.17 -5.75 -0.89
CA MET A 76 -3.36 -7.14 -0.47
C MET A 76 -4.84 -7.48 -0.28
N GLY A 77 -5.62 -6.61 0.36
CA GLY A 77 -7.05 -6.82 0.58
C GLY A 77 -7.86 -6.84 -0.72
N VAL A 78 -7.61 -5.93 -1.67
CA VAL A 78 -8.27 -5.99 -3.00
C VAL A 78 -7.87 -7.27 -3.73
N THR A 79 -6.58 -7.61 -3.71
CA THR A 79 -6.06 -8.80 -4.39
C THR A 79 -6.66 -10.09 -3.83
N ALA A 80 -6.98 -10.10 -2.53
CA ALA A 80 -7.63 -11.23 -1.87
C ALA A 80 -9.12 -11.41 -2.24
N ALA A 81 -9.74 -10.40 -2.86
CA ALA A 81 -11.15 -10.39 -3.22
C ALA A 81 -11.43 -10.62 -4.72
N ILE A 82 -10.50 -10.22 -5.59
CA ILE A 82 -10.66 -10.24 -7.05
C ILE A 82 -10.25 -11.56 -7.71
N ASP A 83 -10.69 -11.77 -8.95
CA ASP A 83 -10.32 -12.93 -9.77
C ASP A 83 -8.89 -12.89 -10.26
N ASP A 84 -8.35 -14.09 -10.47
CA ASP A 84 -6.98 -14.36 -10.91
C ASP A 84 -6.51 -13.56 -12.13
N ALA A 85 -7.39 -13.37 -13.11
CA ALA A 85 -7.08 -12.62 -14.33
C ALA A 85 -6.88 -11.11 -14.09
N ALA A 86 -7.48 -10.56 -13.04
CA ALA A 86 -7.43 -9.12 -12.74
C ALA A 86 -6.29 -8.76 -11.76
N ILE A 87 -5.69 -9.73 -11.07
CA ILE A 87 -4.75 -9.51 -9.97
C ILE A 87 -3.53 -8.70 -10.41
N SER A 88 -2.86 -9.09 -11.49
CA SER A 88 -1.62 -8.42 -11.90
C SER A 88 -1.89 -6.99 -12.38
N GLY A 89 -2.98 -6.77 -13.13
CA GLY A 89 -3.36 -5.42 -13.61
C GLY A 89 -3.71 -4.47 -12.46
N VAL A 90 -4.50 -4.94 -11.48
CA VAL A 90 -4.87 -4.14 -10.30
C VAL A 90 -3.66 -3.85 -9.42
N LYS A 91 -2.77 -4.84 -9.21
CA LYS A 91 -1.51 -4.62 -8.49
C LYS A 91 -0.68 -3.53 -9.16
N VAL A 92 -0.44 -3.64 -10.48
CA VAL A 92 0.38 -2.66 -11.21
C VAL A 92 -0.21 -1.25 -11.13
N GLY A 93 -1.52 -1.10 -11.33
CA GLY A 93 -2.17 0.21 -11.24
C GLY A 93 -2.16 0.82 -9.82
N LEU A 94 -2.37 0.00 -8.79
CA LEU A 94 -2.42 0.48 -7.41
C LEU A 94 -1.04 0.69 -6.79
N MET A 95 0.00 -0.02 -7.23
CA MET A 95 1.36 0.16 -6.73
C MET A 95 1.86 1.58 -6.94
N GLY A 96 1.76 2.11 -8.17
CA GLY A 96 2.27 3.45 -8.49
C GLY A 96 1.49 4.55 -7.75
N SER A 97 0.16 4.48 -7.76
CA SER A 97 -0.69 5.47 -7.12
C SER A 97 -0.54 5.48 -5.59
N LEU A 98 -0.59 4.31 -4.94
CA LEU A 98 -0.47 4.23 -3.48
C LEU A 98 0.97 4.44 -2.99
N ALA A 99 2.00 4.13 -3.77
CA ALA A 99 3.37 4.52 -3.45
C ALA A 99 3.50 6.06 -3.46
N GLY A 100 3.08 6.71 -4.55
CA GLY A 100 3.18 8.16 -4.71
C GLY A 100 2.41 8.95 -3.65
N VAL A 101 1.24 8.47 -3.20
CA VAL A 101 0.48 9.11 -2.12
C VAL A 101 1.00 8.70 -0.74
N GLY A 102 1.37 7.42 -0.57
CA GLY A 102 1.74 6.85 0.72
C GLY A 102 3.10 7.35 1.23
N ASP A 103 4.11 7.44 0.36
CA ASP A 103 5.46 7.81 0.79
C ASP A 103 5.52 9.25 1.37
N PRO A 104 4.96 10.28 0.72
CA PRO A 104 4.97 11.65 1.26
C PRO A 104 4.15 11.81 2.55
N ILE A 105 3.03 11.11 2.66
CA ILE A 105 2.17 11.18 3.85
C ILE A 105 2.85 10.52 5.04
N PHE A 106 3.33 9.28 4.89
CA PHE A 106 3.78 8.49 6.03
C PHE A 106 5.26 8.67 6.33
N TRP A 107 6.12 8.69 5.31
CA TRP A 107 7.56 8.81 5.50
C TRP A 107 8.04 10.24 5.63
N GLU A 108 7.48 11.15 4.83
CA GLU A 108 7.99 12.52 4.76
C GLU A 108 7.23 13.48 5.68
N THR A 109 5.93 13.26 5.91
CA THR A 109 5.10 14.13 6.76
C THR A 109 4.90 13.55 8.16
N LEU A 110 4.18 12.43 8.28
CA LEU A 110 3.73 11.92 9.58
C LEU A 110 4.89 11.55 10.49
N ARG A 111 5.89 10.83 9.98
CA ARG A 111 7.03 10.38 10.78
C ARG A 111 7.89 11.56 11.27
N PRO A 112 8.32 12.53 10.43
CA PRO A 112 9.11 13.67 10.89
C PRO A 112 8.30 14.63 11.78
N VAL A 113 7.03 14.89 11.49
CA VAL A 113 6.18 15.76 12.31
C VAL A 113 5.95 15.17 13.70
N LEU A 114 5.68 13.86 13.81
CA LEU A 114 5.56 13.20 15.12
C LEU A 114 6.89 13.20 15.87
N ALA A 115 8.01 13.01 15.18
CA ALA A 115 9.33 13.03 15.81
C ALA A 115 9.70 14.42 16.33
N ALA A 116 9.55 15.46 15.51
CA ALA A 116 9.91 16.84 15.86
C ALA A 116 8.93 17.48 16.84
N GLY A 117 7.63 17.24 16.67
CA GLY A 117 6.58 17.81 17.53
C GLY A 117 6.56 17.23 18.94
N LEU A 118 7.08 16.01 19.14
CA LEU A 118 7.15 15.38 20.45
C LEU A 118 8.51 15.61 21.13
N ALA A 119 9.61 15.82 20.40
CA ALA A 119 10.95 15.98 20.97
C ALA A 119 11.24 17.37 21.59
N ILE A 120 10.21 18.14 21.94
CA ILE A 120 10.35 19.54 22.39
C ILE A 120 10.83 19.61 23.86
N SER A 121 10.48 18.60 24.67
CA SER A 121 10.70 18.61 26.13
C SER A 121 12.04 18.03 26.57
N GLY A 122 12.72 17.26 25.71
CA GLY A 122 13.95 16.54 26.06
C GLY A 122 13.75 15.40 27.05
N SER A 123 12.51 14.94 27.24
CA SER A 123 12.13 13.91 28.21
C SER A 123 12.11 12.52 27.56
N ILE A 124 12.29 11.46 28.37
CA ILE A 124 12.14 10.07 27.90
C ILE A 124 10.71 9.71 27.47
N LEU A 125 9.73 10.55 27.86
CA LEU A 125 8.35 10.43 27.39
C LEU A 125 8.23 10.73 25.89
N ASP A 126 9.10 11.57 25.33
CA ASP A 126 9.00 12.01 23.94
C ASP A 126 9.25 10.84 22.95
N PRO A 127 10.32 10.04 23.09
CA PRO A 127 10.51 8.82 22.29
C PRO A 127 9.40 7.77 22.50
N LEU A 128 8.85 7.65 23.71
CA LEU A 128 7.79 6.69 24.01
C LEU A 128 6.48 7.06 23.32
N LEU A 129 6.09 8.34 23.38
CA LEU A 129 4.92 8.88 22.68
C LEU A 129 5.08 8.76 21.16
N PHE A 130 6.27 9.06 20.63
CA PHE A 130 6.57 8.85 19.21
C PHE A 130 6.38 7.37 18.83
N PHE A 131 6.98 6.46 19.60
CA PHE A 131 6.89 5.02 19.33
C PHE A 131 5.44 4.52 19.35
N ILE A 132 4.65 4.92 20.34
CA ILE A 132 3.24 4.53 20.44
C ILE A 132 2.44 5.15 19.29
N GLY A 133 2.60 6.45 19.05
CA GLY A 133 1.84 7.19 18.03
C GLY A 133 2.09 6.63 16.63
N ILE A 134 3.35 6.45 16.23
CA ILE A 134 3.70 5.94 14.91
C ILE A 134 3.22 4.49 14.71
N ASN A 135 3.31 3.65 15.76
CA ASN A 135 2.82 2.28 15.70
C ASN A 135 1.30 2.19 15.68
N LEU A 136 0.59 3.09 16.36
CA LEU A 136 -0.86 3.17 16.33
C LEU A 136 -1.34 3.57 14.94
N CYS A 137 -0.79 4.65 14.35
CA CYS A 137 -1.08 5.05 12.97
C CYS A 137 -0.80 3.90 12.00
N ARG A 138 0.36 3.24 12.12
CA ARG A 138 0.72 2.07 11.33
C ARG A 138 -0.33 0.96 11.45
N ALA A 139 -0.72 0.59 12.66
CA ALA A 139 -1.65 -0.51 12.90
C ALA A 139 -3.05 -0.20 12.33
N LEU A 140 -3.54 1.02 12.56
CA LEU A 140 -4.84 1.50 12.08
C LEU A 140 -4.89 1.56 10.55
N THR A 141 -3.95 2.27 9.91
CA THR A 141 -3.92 2.38 8.44
C THR A 141 -3.88 1.01 7.79
N ARG A 142 -3.10 0.08 8.34
CA ARG A 142 -2.98 -1.28 7.79
C ARG A 142 -4.24 -2.11 7.98
N TRP A 143 -4.82 -2.08 9.18
CA TRP A 143 -5.96 -2.92 9.53
C TRP A 143 -7.22 -2.47 8.79
N TYR A 144 -7.52 -1.18 8.88
CA TYR A 144 -8.64 -0.59 8.16
C TYR A 144 -8.41 -0.62 6.66
N GLY A 145 -7.19 -0.37 6.19
CA GLY A 145 -6.81 -0.46 4.78
C GLY A 145 -7.11 -1.83 4.18
N PHE A 146 -6.64 -2.90 4.82
CA PHE A 146 -6.91 -4.27 4.35
C PHE A 146 -8.39 -4.63 4.41
N LYS A 147 -9.08 -4.36 5.54
CA LYS A 147 -10.48 -4.75 5.72
C LYS A 147 -11.40 -4.01 4.74
N TYR A 148 -11.21 -2.70 4.62
CA TYR A 148 -12.00 -1.86 3.72
C TYR A 148 -11.79 -2.27 2.27
N SER A 149 -10.54 -2.49 1.86
CA SER A 149 -10.22 -2.85 0.49
C SER A 149 -10.66 -4.27 0.13
N TYR A 150 -10.67 -5.21 1.08
CA TYR A 150 -11.26 -6.54 0.88
C TYR A 150 -12.78 -6.44 0.66
N GLN A 151 -13.49 -5.71 1.53
CA GLN A 151 -14.94 -5.52 1.40
C GLN A 151 -15.31 -4.84 0.08
N LYS A 152 -14.63 -3.74 -0.26
CA LYS A 152 -14.85 -3.05 -1.54
C LYS A 152 -14.42 -3.88 -2.75
N GLY A 153 -13.34 -4.65 -2.63
CA GLY A 153 -12.92 -5.60 -3.65
C GLY A 153 -14.00 -6.65 -3.93
N THR A 154 -14.63 -7.20 -2.89
CA THR A 154 -15.72 -8.18 -3.05
C THR A 154 -16.96 -7.56 -3.67
N GLU A 155 -17.33 -6.33 -3.32
CA GLU A 155 -18.44 -5.59 -3.93
C GLU A 155 -18.21 -5.34 -5.43
N ILE A 156 -16.99 -4.94 -5.82
CA ILE A 156 -16.63 -4.69 -7.23
C ILE A 156 -16.75 -5.97 -8.07
N VAL A 157 -16.42 -7.11 -7.46
CA VAL A 157 -16.47 -8.44 -8.10
C VAL A 157 -17.88 -8.99 -8.20
N SER A 158 -18.74 -8.74 -7.20
CA SER A 158 -20.16 -9.15 -7.26
C SER A 158 -20.96 -8.37 -8.30
N ASP A 159 -20.52 -7.16 -8.65
CA ASP A 159 -21.14 -6.25 -9.63
C ASP A 159 -20.60 -6.45 -11.08
N MET A 160 -20.01 -7.61 -11.40
CA MET A 160 -19.26 -7.85 -12.64
C MET A 160 -20.10 -7.93 -13.93
N GLY A 161 -20.61 -6.78 -14.36
CA GLY A 161 -21.24 -6.59 -15.68
C GLY A 161 -20.77 -5.37 -16.50
N GLY A 162 -19.89 -4.47 -16.01
CA GLY A 162 -19.78 -3.15 -16.67
C GLY A 162 -18.51 -2.31 -16.51
N GLY A 163 -17.30 -2.90 -16.51
CA GLY A 163 -16.06 -2.09 -16.61
C GLY A 163 -15.75 -1.20 -15.39
N ARG A 164 -16.46 -1.38 -14.26
CA ARG A 164 -16.24 -0.65 -13.00
C ARG A 164 -14.82 -0.80 -12.48
N LEU A 165 -14.22 -1.99 -12.58
CA LEU A 165 -12.83 -2.22 -12.16
C LEU A 165 -11.85 -1.32 -12.93
N GLN A 166 -12.07 -1.15 -14.24
CA GLN A 166 -11.25 -0.30 -15.09
C GLN A 166 -11.40 1.19 -14.70
N LYS A 167 -12.63 1.63 -14.40
CA LYS A 167 -12.90 2.97 -13.88
C LYS A 167 -12.28 3.22 -12.50
N VAL A 168 -12.28 2.21 -11.61
CA VAL A 168 -11.64 2.30 -10.28
C VAL A 168 -10.13 2.42 -10.41
N THR A 169 -9.50 1.59 -11.24
CA THR A 169 -8.06 1.68 -11.52
C THR A 169 -7.70 3.02 -12.17
N GLN A 170 -8.49 3.49 -13.14
CA GLN A 170 -8.29 4.78 -13.79
C GLN A 170 -8.45 5.94 -12.79
N GLY A 171 -9.47 5.91 -11.95
CA GLY A 171 -9.70 6.90 -10.90
C GLY A 171 -8.55 6.94 -9.89
N ALA A 172 -8.05 5.78 -9.46
CA ALA A 172 -6.89 5.69 -8.57
C ALA A 172 -5.62 6.30 -9.21
N SER A 173 -5.37 6.04 -10.50
CA SER A 173 -4.25 6.62 -11.23
C SER A 173 -4.36 8.15 -11.38
N ILE A 174 -5.55 8.66 -11.72
CA ILE A 174 -5.80 10.12 -11.82
C ILE A 174 -5.54 10.80 -10.47
N LEU A 175 -6.06 10.22 -9.40
CA LEU A 175 -5.93 10.77 -8.05
C LEU A 175 -4.47 10.73 -7.58
N GLY A 176 -3.74 9.65 -7.89
CA GLY A 176 -2.31 9.54 -7.63
C GLY A 176 -1.48 10.58 -8.39
N LEU A 177 -1.73 10.75 -9.70
CA LEU A 177 -1.04 11.75 -10.53
C LEU A 177 -1.34 13.18 -10.06
N PHE A 178 -2.58 13.47 -9.68
CA PHE A 178 -2.97 14.78 -9.15
C PHE A 178 -2.24 15.11 -7.85
N VAL A 179 -2.22 14.18 -6.90
CA VAL A 179 -1.51 14.35 -5.62
C VAL A 179 -0.01 14.55 -5.86
N MET A 180 0.61 13.74 -6.72
CA MET A 180 2.03 13.90 -7.07
C MET A 180 2.33 15.27 -7.71
N GLY A 181 1.49 15.74 -8.64
CA GLY A 181 1.64 17.07 -9.24
C GLY A 181 1.56 18.19 -8.20
N SER A 182 0.64 18.08 -7.25
CA SER A 182 0.49 19.06 -6.16
C SER A 182 1.67 19.08 -5.19
N LEU A 183 2.26 17.91 -4.92
CA LEU A 183 3.42 17.76 -4.04
C LEU A 183 4.68 18.36 -4.67
N VAL A 184 4.97 18.02 -5.93
CA VAL A 184 6.14 18.55 -6.65
C VAL A 184 6.13 20.08 -6.64
N SER A 185 4.98 20.70 -6.92
CA SER A 185 4.84 22.16 -6.91
C SER A 185 5.08 22.81 -5.54
N LYS A 186 4.67 22.16 -4.44
CA LYS A 186 4.81 22.74 -3.09
C LYS A 186 6.16 22.44 -2.45
N TRP A 187 6.76 21.31 -2.77
CA TRP A 187 7.98 20.83 -2.11
C TRP A 187 9.25 21.15 -2.89
N THR A 188 9.13 21.53 -4.16
CA THR A 188 10.28 21.95 -4.97
C THR A 188 10.34 23.48 -5.03
N SER A 189 11.18 24.08 -4.18
CA SER A 189 11.50 25.50 -4.29
C SER A 189 12.75 25.67 -5.13
N ILE A 190 12.59 26.00 -6.41
CA ILE A 190 13.71 26.32 -7.29
C ILE A 190 13.96 27.82 -7.18
N ASN A 191 14.97 28.20 -6.40
CA ASN A 191 15.50 29.55 -6.42
C ASN A 191 16.69 29.58 -7.39
N ILE A 192 16.59 30.37 -8.45
CA ILE A 192 17.71 30.65 -9.37
C ILE A 192 18.18 32.07 -9.04
N PRO A 193 19.16 32.25 -8.13
CA PRO A 193 19.67 33.56 -7.75
C PRO A 193 20.65 34.11 -8.80
N PHE A 194 20.25 34.10 -10.07
CA PHE A 194 21.05 34.64 -11.15
C PHE A 194 20.76 36.15 -11.27
N GLU A 195 21.72 36.98 -10.87
CA GLU A 195 21.61 38.43 -11.04
C GLU A 195 21.69 38.80 -12.53
N LEU A 196 20.55 39.11 -13.14
CA LEU A 196 20.46 39.53 -14.54
C LEU A 196 20.99 40.96 -14.77
N SER A 197 20.94 41.84 -13.78
CA SER A 197 21.39 43.23 -13.90
C SER A 197 21.71 43.83 -12.54
N ARG A 198 22.87 44.48 -12.43
CA ARG A 198 23.29 45.23 -11.24
C ARG A 198 23.54 46.68 -11.65
N TYR A 199 22.64 47.59 -11.25
CA TYR A 199 22.86 49.02 -11.45
C TYR A 199 23.75 49.56 -10.33
N LYS A 200 24.92 50.10 -10.67
CA LYS A 200 25.73 50.91 -9.76
C LYS A 200 25.18 52.34 -9.79
N THR A 201 24.76 52.82 -8.62
CA THR A 201 24.54 54.26 -8.38
C THR A 201 25.88 54.96 -8.29
#